data_AF-A0A7D6CQ42-F1
#
_entry.id   AF-A0A7D6CQ42-F1
#
_cell.length_a   1.000
_cell.length_b   1.000
_cell.length_c   1.000
_cell.angle_alpha   90.00
_cell.angle_beta   90.00
_cell.angle_gamma   90.00
#
_symmetry.space_group_name_H-M   'P 1'
#
loop_
_entity.id
_entity.type
_entity.pdbx_description
1 polymer ?
#
loop_
_entity_poly.entity_id
_entity_poly.type
_entity_poly.pdbx_seq_one_letter_code
_entity_poly.pdbx_strand_id
1 'polypeptide(L)'
;MEIREATDSDAAAIRSIAHDSLNSTYTAFLEEDTIDDAIDQWYGDSLTDELADDRALFLVVERDGEIAGFSQSELVGQQANTGQLLWLHVHPDYRGDATGVRLLVRTREALLEEGADGIQCFVLADNEGGNEFYRAHGFEQAGQREVEIGDETFTENRYVEAGLKDDGWDAVDELSVDGETIYVSYGEAARGTKSPFYTAYKSEDHNDRYAWFCGNCDSIDNAMDSMGRIECNACGNRRKATRWDASYL
;
A
#
# COMPACT_ATOMS: atom_id res chain seq x y z
N MET A 1 -11.34 -4.78 7.66
CA MET A 1 -9.96 -4.32 7.41
C MET A 1 -9.97 -2.81 7.36
N GLU A 2 -9.17 -2.17 8.19
CA GLU A 2 -9.04 -0.70 8.29
C GLU A 2 -7.60 -0.30 8.01
N ILE A 3 -7.38 0.79 7.27
CA ILE A 3 -6.05 1.38 7.09
C ILE A 3 -6.10 2.78 7.72
N ARG A 4 -5.21 3.03 8.67
CA ARG A 4 -5.14 4.27 9.45
C ARG A 4 -3.68 4.66 9.67
N GLU A 5 -3.46 5.92 10.03
CA GLU A 5 -2.16 6.35 10.52
C GLU A 5 -1.79 5.58 11.80
N ALA A 6 -0.51 5.24 11.90
CA ALA A 6 0.06 4.59 13.06
C ALA A 6 0.11 5.56 14.25
N THR A 7 0.10 5.00 15.44
CA THR A 7 0.26 5.71 16.70
C THR A 7 1.38 5.07 17.51
N ASP A 8 1.84 5.72 18.57
CA ASP A 8 2.83 5.17 19.49
C ASP A 8 2.46 3.77 20.01
N SER A 9 1.16 3.48 20.15
CA SER A 9 0.69 2.16 20.59
C SER A 9 0.91 1.04 19.57
N ASP A 10 1.12 1.38 18.30
CA ASP A 10 1.37 0.42 17.22
C ASP A 10 2.87 0.06 17.09
N ALA A 11 3.78 0.77 17.76
CA ALA A 11 5.23 0.62 17.62
C ALA A 11 5.72 -0.82 17.84
N ALA A 12 5.20 -1.51 18.86
CA ALA A 12 5.56 -2.90 19.14
C ALA A 12 5.10 -3.85 18.02
N ALA A 13 3.92 -3.61 17.43
CA ALA A 13 3.42 -4.41 16.32
C ALA A 13 4.21 -4.15 15.04
N ILE A 14 4.52 -2.88 14.73
CA ILE A 14 5.38 -2.50 13.60
C ILE A 14 6.73 -3.22 13.67
N ARG A 15 7.40 -3.18 14.82
CA ARG A 15 8.69 -3.85 15.03
C ARG A 15 8.59 -5.36 14.82
N SER A 16 7.56 -6.02 15.37
CA SER A 16 7.34 -7.47 15.17
C SER A 16 7.11 -7.80 13.70
N ILE A 17 6.23 -7.06 13.02
CA ILE A 17 5.89 -7.32 11.62
C ILE A 17 7.10 -7.10 10.71
N ALA A 18 7.90 -6.07 10.96
CA ALA A 18 9.13 -5.83 10.21
C ALA A 18 10.08 -7.02 10.36
N HIS A 19 10.29 -7.48 11.59
CA HIS A 19 11.13 -8.64 11.90
C HIS A 19 10.64 -9.92 11.21
N ASP A 20 9.37 -10.28 11.41
CA ASP A 20 8.76 -11.50 10.84
C ASP A 20 8.76 -11.46 9.30
N SER A 21 8.45 -10.29 8.73
CA SER A 21 8.42 -10.10 7.28
C SER A 21 9.81 -10.19 6.64
N LEU A 22 10.83 -9.57 7.25
CA LEU A 22 12.21 -9.67 6.77
C LEU A 22 12.74 -11.10 6.87
N ASN A 23 12.54 -11.77 8.02
CA ASN A 23 12.98 -13.14 8.22
C ASN A 23 12.33 -14.14 7.25
N SER A 24 11.09 -13.87 6.82
CA SER A 24 10.40 -14.71 5.84
C SER A 24 10.92 -14.57 4.39
N THR A 25 11.54 -13.44 4.06
CA THR A 25 11.81 -13.05 2.66
C THR A 25 13.30 -12.94 2.35
N TYR A 26 14.11 -12.47 3.30
CA TYR A 26 15.51 -12.06 3.06
C TYR A 26 16.55 -13.04 3.60
N THR A 27 16.16 -14.04 4.38
CA THR A 27 17.07 -15.05 4.98
C THR A 27 17.81 -15.91 3.96
N ALA A 28 17.43 -15.84 2.68
CA ALA A 28 18.18 -16.44 1.58
C ALA A 28 19.53 -15.74 1.29
N PHE A 29 19.67 -14.47 1.67
CA PHE A 29 20.87 -13.65 1.37
C PHE A 29 21.25 -12.64 2.46
N LEU A 30 20.52 -12.57 3.57
CA LEU A 30 20.88 -11.85 4.80
C LEU A 30 20.91 -12.82 5.98
N GLU A 31 21.92 -12.71 6.84
CA GLU A 31 21.98 -13.47 8.09
C GLU A 31 20.94 -12.95 9.10
N GLU A 32 20.43 -13.82 9.98
CA GLU A 32 19.42 -13.48 11.00
C GLU A 32 19.91 -12.36 11.92
N ASP A 33 21.18 -12.43 12.39
CA ASP A 33 21.79 -11.39 13.22
C ASP A 33 21.83 -10.02 12.50
N THR A 34 22.03 -10.01 11.17
CA THR A 34 22.01 -8.77 10.37
C THR A 34 20.60 -8.18 10.30
N ILE A 35 19.57 -9.02 10.22
CA ILE A 35 18.17 -8.59 10.25
C ILE A 35 17.84 -8.03 11.64
N ASP A 36 18.24 -8.70 12.72
CA ASP A 36 18.01 -8.24 14.10
C ASP A 36 18.65 -6.87 14.35
N ASP A 37 19.91 -6.69 13.95
CA ASP A 37 20.62 -5.42 14.08
C ASP A 37 19.93 -4.30 13.27
N ALA A 38 19.47 -4.60 12.05
CA ALA A 38 18.74 -3.65 11.22
C ALA A 38 17.39 -3.25 11.85
N ILE A 39 16.65 -4.22 12.41
CA ILE A 39 15.38 -3.95 13.11
C ILE A 39 15.61 -3.09 14.34
N ASP A 40 16.64 -3.35 15.13
CA ASP A 40 16.98 -2.53 16.30
C ASP A 40 17.40 -1.11 15.90
N GLN A 41 18.09 -0.97 14.78
CA GLN A 41 18.47 0.34 14.25
C GLN A 41 17.28 1.14 13.71
N TRP A 42 16.38 0.52 12.94
CA TRP A 42 15.29 1.21 12.26
C TRP A 42 14.04 1.36 13.13
N TYR A 43 13.72 0.33 13.93
CA TYR A 43 12.47 0.23 14.69
C TYR A 43 12.71 0.07 16.20
N GLY A 44 13.90 0.43 16.70
CA GLY A 44 14.24 0.46 18.12
C GLY A 44 13.68 1.68 18.85
N ASP A 45 14.48 2.23 19.77
CA ASP A 45 14.04 3.28 20.70
C ASP A 45 13.57 4.58 20.01
N SER A 46 14.03 4.86 18.78
CA SER A 46 13.68 6.07 18.03
C SER A 46 12.35 6.00 17.28
N LEU A 47 11.73 4.82 17.16
CA LEU A 47 10.51 4.65 16.35
C LEU A 47 9.37 5.56 16.83
N THR A 48 9.21 5.73 18.14
CA THR A 48 8.17 6.61 18.69
C THR A 48 8.41 8.08 18.33
N ASP A 49 9.66 8.53 18.31
CA ASP A 49 9.98 9.89 17.87
C ASP A 49 9.71 10.07 16.37
N GLU A 50 9.97 9.04 15.56
CA GLU A 50 9.69 9.04 14.13
C GLU A 50 8.19 9.04 13.81
N LEU A 51 7.39 8.26 14.56
CA LEU A 51 5.93 8.26 14.45
C LEU A 51 5.30 9.62 14.75
N ALA A 52 6.02 10.49 15.48
CA ALA A 52 5.59 11.85 15.80
C ALA A 52 6.16 12.91 14.83
N ASP A 53 6.99 12.55 13.85
CA ASP A 53 7.54 13.48 12.86
C ASP A 53 6.52 13.73 11.73
N ASP A 54 6.10 14.99 11.57
CA ASP A 54 5.17 15.42 10.51
C ASP A 54 5.65 15.12 9.08
N ARG A 55 6.95 14.84 8.89
CA ARG A 55 7.52 14.46 7.59
C ARG A 55 7.44 12.97 7.30
N ALA A 56 7.28 12.16 8.34
CA ALA A 56 7.15 10.72 8.25
C ALA A 56 5.67 10.34 8.20
N LEU A 57 5.34 9.39 7.35
CA LEU A 57 4.00 8.85 7.22
C LEU A 57 4.06 7.34 7.41
N PHE A 58 3.49 6.90 8.53
CA PHE A 58 3.27 5.49 8.85
C PHE A 58 1.80 5.16 8.75
N LEU A 59 1.45 4.22 7.88
CA LEU A 59 0.11 3.64 7.84
C LEU A 59 0.17 2.20 8.34
N VAL A 60 -0.79 1.82 9.17
CA VAL A 60 -1.00 0.43 9.60
C VAL A 60 -2.29 -0.10 9.01
N VAL A 61 -2.31 -1.39 8.73
CA VAL A 61 -3.52 -2.11 8.35
C VAL A 61 -3.98 -3.01 9.49
N GLU A 62 -5.18 -2.75 9.99
CA GLU A 62 -5.81 -3.55 11.04
C GLU A 62 -6.81 -4.54 10.43
N ARG A 63 -6.69 -5.81 10.82
CA ARG A 63 -7.58 -6.90 10.42
C ARG A 63 -7.86 -7.78 11.63
N ASP A 64 -9.13 -8.08 11.86
CA ASP A 64 -9.60 -8.91 12.98
C ASP A 64 -9.11 -8.46 14.38
N GLY A 65 -8.84 -7.15 14.54
CA GLY A 65 -8.36 -6.53 15.78
C GLY A 65 -6.84 -6.57 15.98
N GLU A 66 -6.09 -7.02 14.97
CA GLU A 66 -4.63 -7.09 14.97
C GLU A 66 -4.04 -6.28 13.82
N ILE A 67 -2.81 -5.76 14.00
CA ILE A 67 -2.09 -5.12 12.90
C ILE A 67 -1.52 -6.22 12.00
N ALA A 68 -1.96 -6.22 10.74
CA ALA A 68 -1.58 -7.20 9.72
C ALA A 68 -0.40 -6.74 8.85
N GLY A 69 -0.07 -5.45 8.87
CA GLY A 69 0.98 -4.85 8.05
C GLY A 69 1.14 -3.35 8.31
N PHE A 70 2.22 -2.78 7.78
CA PHE A 70 2.46 -1.34 7.82
C PHE A 70 3.26 -0.86 6.61
N SER A 71 3.15 0.43 6.31
CA SER A 71 4.01 1.13 5.37
C SER A 71 4.69 2.30 6.07
N GLN A 72 5.95 2.54 5.73
CA GLN A 72 6.71 3.71 6.15
C GLN A 72 7.08 4.52 4.91
N SER A 73 6.83 5.82 4.96
CA SER A 73 7.06 6.73 3.85
C SER A 73 7.42 8.13 4.31
N GLU A 74 7.98 8.93 3.43
CA GLU A 74 8.35 10.32 3.72
C GLU A 74 8.11 11.24 2.53
N LEU A 75 7.86 12.52 2.79
CA LEU A 75 7.89 13.56 1.76
C LEU A 75 9.28 14.20 1.70
N VAL A 76 9.91 14.11 0.53
CA VAL A 76 11.20 14.76 0.25
C VAL A 76 11.12 15.79 -0.86
N GLY A 77 12.08 16.70 -0.87
CA GLY A 77 12.17 17.78 -1.86
C GLY A 77 11.66 19.12 -1.33
N GLN A 78 12.10 20.21 -1.96
CA GLN A 78 11.69 21.58 -1.61
C GLN A 78 10.87 22.27 -2.72
N GLN A 79 10.87 21.74 -3.94
CA GLN A 79 10.22 22.34 -5.13
C GLN A 79 9.35 21.36 -5.92
N ALA A 80 9.70 20.07 -5.93
CA ALA A 80 8.83 18.97 -6.33
C ALA A 80 8.82 18.02 -5.14
N ASN A 81 7.65 17.79 -4.56
CA ASN A 81 7.51 16.93 -3.39
C ASN A 81 7.44 15.49 -3.92
N THR A 82 8.48 14.70 -3.70
CA THR A 82 8.45 13.28 -4.04
C THR A 82 8.08 12.50 -2.78
N GLY A 83 7.01 11.70 -2.86
CA GLY A 83 6.69 10.73 -1.83
C GLY A 83 7.62 9.52 -1.97
N GLN A 84 8.37 9.19 -0.93
CA GLN A 84 9.17 7.97 -0.89
C GLN A 84 8.46 6.93 -0.07
N LEU A 85 8.10 5.80 -0.68
CA LEU A 85 7.75 4.59 0.06
C LEU A 85 9.05 3.86 0.40
N LEU A 86 9.44 3.92 1.67
CA LEU A 86 10.67 3.33 2.19
C LEU A 86 10.47 1.84 2.48
N TRP A 87 9.39 1.52 3.20
CA TRP A 87 9.06 0.15 3.57
C TRP A 87 7.57 -0.14 3.42
N LEU A 88 7.26 -1.36 3.02
CA LEU A 88 5.91 -1.92 3.03
C LEU A 88 6.00 -3.38 3.47
N HIS A 89 5.57 -3.65 4.69
CA HIS A 89 5.57 -4.99 5.26
C HIS A 89 4.15 -5.47 5.49
N VAL A 90 3.90 -6.70 5.07
CA VAL A 90 2.73 -7.48 5.47
C VAL A 90 3.24 -8.69 6.23
N HIS A 91 2.68 -8.90 7.43
CA HIS A 91 3.00 -10.06 8.24
C HIS A 91 2.75 -11.35 7.42
N PRO A 92 3.63 -12.37 7.47
CA PRO A 92 3.54 -13.55 6.61
C PRO A 92 2.15 -14.23 6.59
N ASP A 93 1.49 -14.32 7.75
CA ASP A 93 0.17 -14.95 7.89
C ASP A 93 -0.98 -14.16 7.23
N TYR A 94 -0.74 -12.90 6.83
CA TYR A 94 -1.73 -12.02 6.22
C TYR A 94 -1.43 -11.71 4.73
N ARG A 95 -0.47 -12.43 4.12
CA ARG A 95 -0.14 -12.29 2.69
C ARG A 95 -1.16 -13.03 1.80
N GLY A 96 -1.33 -12.58 0.56
CA GLY A 96 -2.17 -13.24 -0.45
C GLY A 96 -3.62 -12.75 -0.56
N ASP A 97 -4.05 -11.81 0.30
CA ASP A 97 -5.41 -11.25 0.32
C ASP A 97 -5.43 -9.76 -0.10
N ALA A 98 -4.64 -9.37 -1.12
CA ALA A 98 -4.47 -7.98 -1.57
C ALA A 98 -4.06 -6.96 -0.49
N THR A 99 -3.67 -7.40 0.72
CA THR A 99 -3.36 -6.51 1.84
C THR A 99 -2.21 -5.57 1.50
N GLY A 100 -1.17 -6.07 0.85
CA GLY A 100 -0.03 -5.27 0.40
C GLY A 100 -0.41 -4.25 -0.67
N VAL A 101 -1.23 -4.64 -1.65
CA VAL A 101 -1.69 -3.76 -2.73
C VAL A 101 -2.53 -2.62 -2.17
N ARG A 102 -3.50 -2.95 -1.32
CA ARG A 102 -4.38 -1.96 -0.68
C ARG A 102 -3.61 -0.97 0.19
N LEU A 103 -2.61 -1.46 0.92
CA LEU A 103 -1.72 -0.63 1.71
C LEU A 103 -0.92 0.31 0.80
N LEU A 104 -0.26 -0.23 -0.25
CA LEU A 104 0.47 0.56 -1.25
C LEU A 104 -0.40 1.69 -1.84
N VAL A 105 -1.62 1.35 -2.26
CA VAL A 105 -2.59 2.31 -2.82
C VAL A 105 -2.91 3.41 -1.82
N ARG A 106 -3.21 3.03 -0.57
CA ARG A 106 -3.58 4.01 0.46
C ARG A 106 -2.39 4.89 0.85
N THR A 107 -1.17 4.35 0.91
CA THR A 107 0.05 5.12 1.15
C THR A 107 0.30 6.11 0.03
N ARG A 108 0.15 5.68 -1.23
CA ARG A 108 0.21 6.57 -2.39
C ARG A 108 -0.81 7.70 -2.29
N GLU A 109 -2.08 7.39 -2.04
CA GLU A 109 -3.12 8.41 -1.88
C GLU A 109 -2.78 9.42 -0.79
N ALA A 110 -2.33 8.96 0.38
CA ALA A 110 -1.97 9.81 1.50
C ALA A 110 -0.78 10.73 1.14
N LEU A 111 0.25 10.21 0.50
CA LEU A 111 1.39 11.01 0.04
C LEU A 111 0.98 12.08 -0.98
N LEU A 112 0.06 11.76 -1.91
CA LEU A 112 -0.49 12.75 -2.85
C LEU A 112 -1.39 13.79 -2.14
N GLU A 113 -2.16 13.38 -1.14
CA GLU A 113 -2.96 14.29 -0.29
C GLU A 113 -2.08 15.28 0.49
N GLU A 114 -0.89 14.83 0.93
CA GLU A 114 0.17 15.65 1.55
C GLU A 114 0.96 16.50 0.53
N GLY A 115 0.61 16.41 -0.75
CA GLY A 115 1.13 17.27 -1.81
C GLY A 115 2.34 16.71 -2.53
N ALA A 116 2.57 15.39 -2.52
CA ALA A 116 3.52 14.77 -3.43
C ALA A 116 3.06 14.88 -4.90
N ASP A 117 4.01 15.13 -5.81
CA ASP A 117 3.80 15.17 -7.26
C ASP A 117 3.84 13.77 -7.89
N GLY A 118 4.44 12.80 -7.18
CA GLY A 118 4.56 11.42 -7.57
C GLY A 118 5.31 10.60 -6.53
N ILE A 119 5.24 9.28 -6.67
CA ILE A 119 5.78 8.32 -5.71
C ILE A 119 6.98 7.57 -6.29
N GLN A 120 7.99 7.34 -5.44
CA GLN A 120 9.06 6.40 -5.71
C GLN A 120 9.18 5.36 -4.58
N CYS A 121 9.61 4.16 -4.96
CA CYS A 121 9.75 3.01 -4.07
C CYS A 121 11.13 2.39 -4.20
N PHE A 122 11.56 1.69 -3.15
CA PHE A 122 12.87 1.04 -3.10
C PHE A 122 12.72 -0.44 -2.75
N VAL A 123 13.54 -1.30 -3.37
CA VAL A 123 13.57 -2.73 -3.09
C VAL A 123 14.92 -3.32 -3.45
N LEU A 124 15.47 -4.20 -2.61
CA LEU A 124 16.71 -4.91 -2.93
C LEU A 124 16.53 -5.72 -4.23
N ALA A 125 17.56 -5.72 -5.08
CA ALA A 125 17.53 -6.38 -6.39
C ALA A 125 17.28 -7.89 -6.27
N ASP A 126 17.76 -8.51 -5.20
CA ASP A 126 17.59 -9.93 -4.92
C ASP A 126 16.21 -10.28 -4.33
N ASN A 127 15.41 -9.29 -3.92
CA ASN A 127 14.02 -9.51 -3.55
C ASN A 127 13.15 -9.57 -4.81
N GLU A 128 13.16 -10.71 -5.50
CA GLU A 128 12.39 -10.93 -6.74
C GLU A 128 10.90 -10.64 -6.56
N GLY A 129 10.31 -11.07 -5.44
CA GLY A 129 8.89 -10.88 -5.14
C GLY A 129 8.50 -9.41 -4.96
N GLY A 130 9.32 -8.62 -4.25
CA GLY A 130 9.09 -7.18 -4.11
C GLY A 130 9.27 -6.42 -5.42
N ASN A 131 10.23 -6.85 -6.25
CA ASN A 131 10.43 -6.30 -7.59
C ASN A 131 9.25 -6.59 -8.53
N GLU A 132 8.73 -7.82 -8.50
CA GLU A 132 7.51 -8.19 -9.24
C GLU A 132 6.30 -7.42 -8.73
N PHE A 133 6.15 -7.29 -7.41
CA PHE A 133 5.10 -6.50 -6.79
C PHE A 133 5.08 -5.07 -7.33
N TYR A 134 6.19 -4.33 -7.34
CA TYR A 134 6.16 -2.96 -7.88
C TYR A 134 5.84 -2.91 -9.38
N ARG A 135 6.40 -3.82 -10.19
CA ARG A 135 6.09 -3.88 -11.62
C ARG A 135 4.62 -4.19 -11.92
N ALA A 136 4.02 -5.09 -11.16
CA ALA A 136 2.62 -5.48 -11.32
C ALA A 136 1.65 -4.36 -10.91
N HIS A 137 2.08 -3.42 -10.05
CA HIS A 137 1.24 -2.36 -9.51
C HIS A 137 1.61 -0.97 -10.05
N GLY A 138 1.91 -0.88 -11.35
CA GLY A 138 2.02 0.40 -12.05
C GLY A 138 3.32 1.18 -11.80
N PHE A 139 4.39 0.53 -11.34
CA PHE A 139 5.71 1.14 -11.27
C PHE A 139 6.66 0.62 -12.35
N GLU A 140 7.56 1.49 -12.80
CA GLU A 140 8.69 1.17 -13.66
C GLU A 140 10.02 1.37 -12.94
N GLN A 141 10.99 0.52 -13.21
CA GLN A 141 12.33 0.67 -12.63
C GLN A 141 13.05 1.85 -13.30
N ALA A 142 13.38 2.88 -12.52
CA ALA A 142 14.02 4.10 -13.00
C ALA A 142 15.46 4.28 -12.52
N GLY A 143 16.01 3.30 -11.80
CA GLY A 143 17.41 3.33 -11.39
C GLY A 143 17.79 2.23 -10.41
N GLN A 144 19.05 2.27 -10.01
CA GLN A 144 19.62 1.42 -8.97
C GLN A 144 20.61 2.25 -8.15
N ARG A 145 20.80 1.87 -6.89
CA ARG A 145 21.87 2.38 -6.04
C ARG A 145 22.46 1.24 -5.20
N GLU A 146 23.64 1.45 -4.67
CA GLU A 146 24.23 0.55 -3.67
C GLU A 146 23.80 1.00 -2.27
N VAL A 147 23.48 0.02 -1.42
CA VAL A 147 23.16 0.23 0.00
C VAL A 147 24.02 -0.72 0.83
N GLU A 148 24.47 -0.26 1.99
CA GLU A 148 25.23 -1.08 2.94
C GLU A 148 24.27 -1.60 4.02
N ILE A 149 24.27 -2.92 4.23
CA ILE A 149 23.47 -3.59 5.26
C ILE A 149 24.43 -4.52 6.00
N GLY A 150 24.68 -4.23 7.29
CA GLY A 150 25.77 -4.87 8.02
C GLY A 150 27.13 -4.57 7.38
N ASP A 151 27.92 -5.61 7.16
CA ASP A 151 29.23 -5.53 6.50
C ASP A 151 29.17 -5.79 4.97
N GLU A 152 27.97 -5.91 4.41
CA GLU A 152 27.74 -6.27 3.00
C GLU A 152 27.12 -5.12 2.19
N THR A 153 27.40 -5.11 0.89
CA THR A 153 26.85 -4.13 -0.06
C THR A 153 25.83 -4.81 -0.97
N PHE A 154 24.63 -4.25 -1.02
CA PHE A 154 23.52 -4.74 -1.83
C PHE A 154 23.14 -3.74 -2.91
N THR A 155 22.59 -4.23 -4.01
CA THR A 155 21.94 -3.38 -5.01
C THR A 155 20.49 -3.17 -4.62
N GLU A 156 20.06 -1.91 -4.58
CA GLU A 156 18.68 -1.52 -4.39
C GLU A 156 18.12 -0.89 -5.67
N ASN A 157 17.00 -1.41 -6.13
CA ASN A 157 16.27 -0.91 -7.28
C ASN A 157 15.36 0.25 -6.86
N ARG A 158 15.37 1.32 -7.64
CA ARG A 158 14.44 2.44 -7.51
C ARG A 158 13.33 2.31 -8.56
N TYR A 159 12.10 2.29 -8.08
CA TYR A 159 10.88 2.28 -8.88
C TYR A 159 10.18 3.64 -8.80
N VAL A 160 9.59 4.09 -9.91
CA VAL A 160 8.76 5.29 -9.99
C VAL A 160 7.45 4.94 -10.68
N GLU A 161 6.40 5.71 -10.44
CA GLU A 161 5.13 5.50 -11.13
C GLU A 161 5.35 5.56 -12.65
N ALA A 162 4.92 4.52 -13.37
CA ALA A 162 4.89 4.56 -14.82
C ALA A 162 3.85 5.62 -15.21
N GLY A 163 4.24 6.55 -16.09
CA GLY A 163 3.50 7.79 -16.36
C GLY A 163 1.98 7.58 -16.42
N LEU A 164 1.24 8.34 -15.59
CA LEU A 164 -0.23 8.30 -15.51
C LEU A 164 -0.81 8.40 -16.93
N LYS A 165 -1.36 7.31 -17.45
CA LYS A 165 -2.23 7.41 -18.62
C LYS A 165 -3.52 8.12 -18.18
N ASP A 166 -4.22 8.71 -19.15
CA ASP A 166 -5.37 9.62 -18.98
C ASP A 166 -6.55 9.01 -18.18
N ASP A 167 -6.48 7.73 -17.81
CA ASP A 167 -7.49 6.87 -17.21
C ASP A 167 -7.18 6.33 -15.80
N GLY A 168 -5.99 6.55 -15.23
CA GLY A 168 -5.71 6.18 -13.83
C GLY A 168 -4.41 5.42 -13.60
N TRP A 169 -4.24 4.90 -12.37
CA TRP A 169 -3.08 4.11 -11.96
C TRP A 169 -3.37 2.62 -12.12
N ASP A 170 -2.56 1.92 -12.93
CA ASP A 170 -2.72 0.52 -13.33
C ASP A 170 -2.39 -0.48 -12.19
N ALA A 171 -2.84 -0.23 -10.96
CA ALA A 171 -2.69 -1.16 -9.84
C ALA A 171 -3.92 -2.06 -9.74
N VAL A 172 -3.78 -3.27 -10.27
CA VAL A 172 -4.85 -4.25 -10.41
C VAL A 172 -4.42 -5.53 -9.73
N ASP A 173 -5.33 -6.16 -9.01
CA ASP A 173 -5.09 -7.47 -8.43
C ASP A 173 -6.15 -8.46 -8.87
N GLU A 174 -5.73 -9.69 -9.14
CA GLU A 174 -6.63 -10.80 -9.46
C GLU A 174 -7.10 -11.43 -8.15
N LEU A 175 -8.41 -11.43 -7.93
CA LEU A 175 -9.03 -11.98 -6.72
C LEU A 175 -10.09 -13.01 -7.06
N SER A 176 -10.18 -14.05 -6.23
CA SER A 176 -11.32 -14.98 -6.26
C SER A 176 -12.33 -14.59 -5.18
N VAL A 177 -13.49 -14.08 -5.60
CA VAL A 177 -14.59 -13.68 -4.72
C VAL A 177 -15.81 -14.53 -5.03
N ASP A 178 -16.34 -15.24 -4.04
CA ASP A 178 -17.49 -16.14 -4.18
C ASP A 178 -17.36 -17.20 -5.31
N GLY A 179 -16.12 -17.59 -5.62
CA GLY A 179 -15.80 -18.55 -6.69
C GLY A 179 -15.72 -17.96 -8.10
N GLU A 180 -15.82 -16.63 -8.23
CA GLU A 180 -15.59 -15.90 -9.47
C GLU A 180 -14.23 -15.20 -9.42
N THR A 181 -13.44 -15.30 -10.50
CA THR A 181 -12.23 -14.49 -10.68
C THR A 181 -12.63 -13.09 -11.13
N ILE A 182 -12.16 -12.08 -10.41
CA ILE A 182 -12.35 -10.66 -10.73
C ILE A 182 -11.01 -9.94 -10.68
N TYR A 183 -10.91 -8.82 -11.39
CA TYR A 183 -9.73 -7.98 -11.43
C TYR A 183 -10.07 -6.64 -10.78
N VAL A 184 -9.49 -6.35 -9.62
CA VAL A 184 -9.82 -5.14 -8.83
C VAL A 184 -8.79 -4.06 -9.11
N SER A 185 -9.22 -2.96 -9.73
CA SER A 185 -8.41 -1.75 -9.89
C SER A 185 -8.45 -0.95 -8.60
N TYR A 186 -7.38 -1.06 -7.82
CA TYR A 186 -7.24 -0.29 -6.59
C TYR A 186 -6.90 1.18 -6.87
N GLY A 187 -6.32 1.48 -8.04
CA GLY A 187 -6.12 2.86 -8.51
C GLY A 187 -7.41 3.64 -8.77
N GLU A 188 -8.53 2.94 -9.00
CA GLU A 188 -9.86 3.53 -9.14
C GLU A 188 -10.65 3.55 -7.81
N ALA A 189 -10.04 4.10 -6.78
CA ALA A 189 -10.66 4.20 -5.47
C ALA A 189 -11.76 5.28 -5.43
N ALA A 190 -12.97 4.86 -5.09
CA ALA A 190 -14.06 5.75 -4.70
C ALA A 190 -14.14 5.84 -3.17
N ARG A 191 -14.11 7.07 -2.64
CA ARG A 191 -14.23 7.31 -1.19
C ARG A 191 -15.47 6.63 -0.59
N GLY A 192 -15.28 5.92 0.52
CA GLY A 192 -16.37 5.31 1.31
C GLY A 192 -16.50 5.91 2.71
N THR A 193 -17.50 5.43 3.47
CA THR A 193 -17.71 5.80 4.88
C THR A 193 -16.84 5.02 5.84
N LYS A 194 -16.48 3.77 5.51
CA LYS A 194 -15.60 2.90 6.30
C LYS A 194 -14.25 2.69 5.63
N SER A 195 -14.27 2.31 4.34
CA SER A 195 -13.09 2.13 3.50
C SER A 195 -13.44 2.50 2.06
N PRO A 196 -12.47 2.72 1.16
CA PRO A 196 -12.76 2.93 -0.26
C PRO A 196 -13.53 1.76 -0.89
N PHE A 197 -14.25 2.06 -1.97
CA PHE A 197 -14.73 1.09 -2.93
C PHE A 197 -13.80 1.12 -4.14
N TYR A 198 -13.50 -0.04 -4.69
CA TYR A 198 -12.63 -0.18 -5.85
C TYR A 198 -13.42 -0.70 -7.03
N THR A 199 -13.04 -0.32 -8.25
CA THR A 199 -13.68 -0.85 -9.45
C THR A 199 -13.22 -2.29 -9.67
N ALA A 200 -14.16 -3.22 -9.85
CA ALA A 200 -13.85 -4.59 -10.23
C ALA A 200 -14.24 -4.85 -11.68
N TYR A 201 -13.40 -5.57 -12.41
CA TYR A 201 -13.51 -5.94 -13.81
C TYR A 201 -13.61 -7.46 -13.98
N LYS A 202 -14.18 -7.92 -15.11
CA LYS A 202 -14.22 -9.34 -15.45
C LYS A 202 -12.90 -9.88 -16.02
N SER A 203 -12.03 -8.98 -16.46
CA SER A 203 -10.80 -9.29 -17.16
C SER A 203 -9.78 -8.17 -16.95
N GLU A 204 -8.51 -8.51 -17.13
CA GLU A 204 -7.34 -7.66 -16.90
C GLU A 204 -7.28 -6.41 -17.81
N ASP A 205 -8.02 -6.40 -18.92
CA ASP A 205 -8.03 -5.31 -19.91
C ASP A 205 -8.94 -4.11 -19.55
N HIS A 206 -9.60 -4.13 -18.38
CA HIS A 206 -10.41 -3.04 -17.81
C HIS A 206 -11.57 -2.52 -18.67
N ASN A 207 -11.94 -3.23 -19.73
CA ASN A 207 -12.93 -2.72 -20.68
C ASN A 207 -14.37 -2.84 -20.15
N ASP A 208 -14.63 -3.80 -19.26
CA ASP A 208 -15.97 -4.11 -18.76
C ASP A 208 -16.03 -4.09 -17.23
N ARG A 209 -16.38 -2.92 -16.67
CA ARG A 209 -16.65 -2.80 -15.22
C ARG A 209 -17.74 -3.79 -14.82
N TYR A 210 -17.37 -4.72 -13.95
CA TYR A 210 -18.21 -5.78 -13.45
C TYR A 210 -18.99 -5.38 -12.19
N ALA A 211 -18.27 -4.87 -11.19
CA ALA A 211 -18.82 -4.62 -9.86
C ALA A 211 -18.03 -3.53 -9.12
N TRP A 212 -18.46 -3.24 -7.88
CA TRP A 212 -17.70 -2.46 -6.92
C TRP A 212 -17.22 -3.37 -5.79
N PHE A 213 -15.91 -3.46 -5.65
CA PHE A 213 -15.28 -4.22 -4.58
C PHE A 213 -15.23 -3.37 -3.31
N CYS A 214 -15.82 -3.87 -2.22
CA CYS A 214 -15.82 -3.16 -0.95
C CYS A 214 -14.51 -3.38 -0.21
N GLY A 215 -13.67 -2.35 -0.12
CA GLY A 215 -12.41 -2.44 0.63
C GLY A 215 -12.58 -2.70 2.13
N ASN A 216 -13.77 -2.63 2.71
CA ASN A 216 -13.92 -2.90 4.14
C ASN A 216 -13.97 -4.40 4.47
N CYS A 217 -14.64 -5.19 3.62
CA CYS A 217 -14.99 -6.59 3.86
C CYS A 217 -14.79 -7.50 2.64
N ASP A 218 -14.09 -7.01 1.62
CA ASP A 218 -13.69 -7.77 0.43
C ASP A 218 -14.87 -8.42 -0.34
N SER A 219 -16.04 -7.81 -0.26
CA SER A 219 -17.25 -8.28 -0.93
C SER A 219 -17.57 -7.43 -2.15
N ILE A 220 -18.05 -8.07 -3.22
CA ILE A 220 -18.65 -7.42 -4.38
C ILE A 220 -20.17 -7.29 -4.28
N ASP A 221 -20.78 -7.77 -3.19
CA ASP A 221 -22.21 -7.65 -2.94
C ASP A 221 -22.56 -6.22 -2.49
N ASN A 222 -23.03 -5.42 -3.45
CA ASN A 222 -23.41 -4.05 -3.24
C ASN A 222 -24.78 -3.73 -3.88
N ALA A 223 -25.53 -2.87 -3.21
CA ALA A 223 -26.71 -2.23 -3.76
C ALA A 223 -26.30 -0.89 -4.38
N MET A 224 -26.70 -0.66 -5.64
CA MET A 224 -26.55 0.62 -6.31
C MET A 224 -27.93 1.20 -6.64
N ASP A 225 -28.18 2.44 -6.22
CA ASP A 225 -29.41 3.14 -6.59
C ASP A 225 -29.30 3.83 -7.97
N SER A 226 -30.42 4.35 -8.47
CA SER A 226 -30.47 5.06 -9.75
C SER A 226 -29.64 6.35 -9.79
N MET A 227 -29.18 6.84 -8.63
CA MET A 227 -28.31 8.00 -8.51
C MET A 227 -26.83 7.62 -8.41
N GLY A 228 -26.50 6.33 -8.56
CA GLY A 228 -25.14 5.82 -8.48
C GLY A 228 -24.57 5.79 -7.06
N ARG A 229 -25.42 5.90 -6.02
CA ARG A 229 -24.99 5.69 -4.63
C ARG A 229 -24.84 4.20 -4.39
N ILE A 230 -23.78 3.83 -3.70
CA ILE A 230 -23.38 2.44 -3.49
C ILE A 230 -23.37 2.18 -1.99
N GLU A 231 -23.98 1.07 -1.60
CA GLU A 231 -23.93 0.53 -0.24
C GLU A 231 -23.55 -0.95 -0.30
N CYS A 232 -22.52 -1.34 0.44
CA CYS A 232 -22.14 -2.75 0.56
C CYS A 232 -23.17 -3.47 1.43
N ASN A 233 -23.76 -4.55 0.92
CA ASN A 233 -24.79 -5.31 1.62
C ASN A 233 -24.22 -6.11 2.80
N ALA A 234 -22.93 -6.48 2.75
CA ALA A 234 -22.28 -7.26 3.80
C ALA A 234 -21.91 -6.43 5.04
N CYS A 235 -21.39 -5.21 4.86
CA CYS A 235 -20.85 -4.41 5.97
C CYS A 235 -21.46 -3.01 6.12
N GLY A 236 -22.34 -2.57 5.22
CA GLY A 236 -22.96 -1.25 5.25
C GLY A 236 -22.00 -0.08 4.97
N ASN A 237 -20.82 -0.34 4.40
CA ASN A 237 -19.96 0.71 3.87
C ASN A 237 -20.70 1.44 2.74
N ARG A 238 -20.60 2.77 2.66
CA ARG A 238 -21.31 3.58 1.67
C ARG A 238 -20.35 4.46 0.89
N ARG A 239 -20.46 4.45 -0.44
CA ARG A 239 -19.70 5.35 -1.29
C ARG A 239 -20.16 6.79 -1.03
N LYS A 240 -19.20 7.65 -0.69
CA LYS A 240 -19.41 9.10 -0.57
C LYS A 240 -19.58 9.70 -1.96
N ALA A 241 -20.40 10.74 -2.07
CA ALA A 241 -20.58 11.45 -3.32
C ALA A 241 -19.23 11.93 -3.86
N THR A 242 -19.00 11.74 -5.16
CA THR A 242 -17.86 12.33 -5.86
C THR A 242 -17.91 13.83 -5.61
N ARG A 243 -16.85 14.42 -5.03
CA ARG A 243 -16.74 15.87 -4.95
C ARG A 243 -16.61 16.39 -6.38
N TRP A 244 -17.72 16.90 -6.92
CA TRP A 244 -17.68 17.71 -8.13
C TRP A 244 -17.29 19.13 -7.71
N ASP A 245 -16.10 19.53 -8.14
CA ASP A 245 -15.60 20.91 -8.15
C ASP A 245 -15.36 21.57 -6.77
N ALA A 246 -14.09 21.60 -6.33
CA ALA A 246 -13.64 22.48 -5.24
C ALA A 246 -13.07 23.81 -5.76
N SER A 247 -13.13 24.09 -7.08
CA SER A 247 -12.77 25.39 -7.65
C SER A 247 -13.99 26.31 -7.74
N TYR A 248 -14.47 26.72 -6.57
CA TYR A 248 -15.13 28.01 -6.44
C TYR A 248 -14.42 28.79 -5.34
N LEU A 249 -13.34 29.48 -5.71
CA LEU A 249 -12.95 30.82 -5.27
C LEU A 249 -11.73 31.31 -6.08
#